data_AF-A0A165EVX9-F1
#
_entry.id   AF-A0A165EVX9-F1
#
_cell.length_a   1.000
_cell.length_b   1.000
_cell.length_c   1.000
_cell.angle_alpha   90.00
_cell.angle_beta   90.00
_cell.angle_gamma   90.00
#
_symmetry.space_group_name_H-M   'P 1'
#
loop_
_entity.id
_entity.type
_entity.pdbx_description
1 polymer ?
#
loop_
_entity_poly.entity_id
_entity_poly.type
_entity_poly.pdbx_seq_one_letter_code
_entity_poly.pdbx_strand_id
1 'polypeptide(L)'
;MLAKSLLIRGLLLSGITLLLLTGFLFRTHLSPASFPSSSHPLPHTHDQDPLFDRLFPLLQGAEGEAQAENGRQVRRLVACLARGECKENQAGVVILASSKFGPKIEGYNNAERAWALSVQNALQQLGYTYLWFPSLQDASAAYRLFPDLVKLVLADGRDIAQCSTAPHCIKSPSNSLGFPLWKLVSFSPEGAVTQPLGAQWVVAPDEFGTGAQVLGYSVEDACRARPFVPRGEREQHVYVLGDRLSYWYHRDYAWDDGAFWGLRDAFYLEVTLVGGLVNDTQWDTYWPPYMDNYGPMGAEDYYSLLSHSEVLVGTGLPANSPAPYEALCFGVPFVNPILRWDEKRPFHRESWVTQNDALKHLEPPYVYHVKRMDREGLVKAVRTARATPIGRYIAPNMYQSSLRDRVNELVETDWRARAQEIISRRVAAFEEPLFEL
;
A
#
# COMPACT_ATOMS: atom_id res chain seq x y z
N MET A 1 47.12 29.49 -56.77
CA MET A 1 48.47 29.77 -57.31
C MET A 1 48.95 31.09 -56.71
N LEU A 2 50.20 31.13 -56.23
CA LEU A 2 50.90 32.22 -55.51
C LEU A 2 50.34 32.50 -54.10
N ALA A 3 50.90 32.05 -52.96
CA ALA A 3 52.27 31.93 -52.41
C ALA A 3 52.89 33.25 -51.87
N LYS A 4 52.98 33.28 -50.53
CA LYS A 4 53.97 33.91 -49.63
C LYS A 4 53.89 35.42 -49.30
N SER A 5 53.69 35.72 -48.00
CA SER A 5 54.51 36.64 -47.17
C SER A 5 54.06 36.53 -45.69
N LEU A 6 54.82 35.88 -44.79
CA LEU A 6 55.75 36.46 -43.77
C LEU A 6 55.06 37.37 -42.73
N LEU A 7 55.34 37.40 -41.41
CA LEU A 7 56.16 36.63 -40.46
C LEU A 7 55.99 37.32 -39.05
N ILE A 8 56.24 36.60 -37.95
CA ILE A 8 56.78 37.08 -36.64
C ILE A 8 55.84 37.80 -35.64
N ARG A 9 55.44 37.10 -34.55
CA ARG A 9 56.04 37.21 -33.19
C ARG A 9 55.32 36.27 -32.21
N GLY A 10 55.98 35.17 -31.88
CA GLY A 10 55.73 34.38 -30.68
C GLY A 10 57.07 33.83 -30.19
N LEU A 11 57.42 34.12 -28.92
CA LEU A 11 58.27 33.32 -28.03
C LEU A 11 58.63 34.08 -26.74
N LEU A 12 58.61 33.33 -25.63
CA LEU A 12 59.04 33.55 -24.23
C LEU A 12 57.85 33.27 -23.29
N LEU A 13 57.81 32.25 -22.42
CA LEU A 13 58.78 31.32 -21.80
C LEU A 13 58.05 29.97 -21.59
N SER A 14 58.56 28.78 -21.96
CA SER A 14 59.60 27.95 -21.33
C SER A 14 59.46 27.69 -19.81
N GLY A 15 59.14 26.44 -19.45
CA GLY A 15 59.71 25.79 -18.27
C GLY A 15 58.70 25.17 -17.31
N ILE A 16 58.46 23.85 -17.44
CA ILE A 16 58.92 22.81 -16.50
C ILE A 16 58.13 21.54 -16.81
N THR A 17 58.87 20.55 -17.31
CA THR A 17 58.45 19.16 -17.48
C THR A 17 58.90 18.37 -16.25
N LEU A 18 58.15 17.31 -15.94
CA LEU A 18 58.57 16.09 -15.22
C LEU A 18 58.27 16.02 -13.71
N LEU A 19 57.16 15.35 -13.34
CA LEU A 19 57.10 14.25 -12.36
C LEU A 19 55.65 13.80 -12.09
N LEU A 20 55.47 12.47 -11.93
CA LEU A 20 54.32 11.72 -11.39
C LEU A 20 53.44 10.94 -12.39
N LEU A 21 54.06 9.89 -12.92
CA LEU A 21 53.44 8.58 -13.09
C LEU A 21 53.43 7.87 -11.72
N THR A 22 52.25 7.73 -11.11
CA THR A 22 51.78 6.61 -10.26
C THR A 22 50.57 7.06 -9.45
N GLY A 23 49.40 6.59 -9.84
CA GLY A 23 48.13 6.85 -9.15
C GLY A 23 47.05 5.88 -9.61
N PHE A 24 47.38 4.59 -9.64
CA PHE A 24 46.37 3.54 -9.76
C PHE A 24 45.57 3.53 -8.45
N LEU A 25 44.31 3.93 -8.58
CA LEU A 25 43.36 4.10 -7.50
C LEU A 25 43.07 2.77 -6.80
N PHE A 26 43.30 2.75 -5.49
CA PHE A 26 42.68 1.79 -4.57
C PHE A 26 41.15 1.88 -4.71
N ARG A 27 40.53 0.84 -5.28
CA ARG A 27 39.11 0.56 -5.09
C ARG A 27 38.95 0.02 -3.67
N THR A 28 38.73 0.91 -2.71
CA THR A 28 38.25 0.50 -1.38
C THR A 28 36.82 0.02 -1.53
N HIS A 29 36.60 -1.27 -1.25
CA HIS A 29 35.28 -1.81 -0.95
C HIS A 29 34.67 -1.02 0.20
N LEU A 30 33.77 -0.09 -0.12
CA LEU A 30 32.84 0.45 0.85
C LEU A 30 31.71 -0.57 0.97
N SER A 31 31.69 -1.28 2.09
CA SER A 31 30.53 -2.05 2.52
C SER A 31 29.29 -1.15 2.52
N PRO A 32 28.11 -1.66 2.11
CA PRO A 32 26.88 -0.89 2.23
C PRO A 32 26.66 -0.59 3.71
N ALA A 33 26.55 0.69 4.03
CA ALA A 33 26.19 1.15 5.36
C ALA A 33 24.82 0.54 5.72
N SER A 34 24.79 -0.27 6.76
CA SER A 34 23.57 -0.68 7.43
C SER A 34 22.83 0.57 7.87
N PHE A 35 21.59 0.73 7.39
CA PHE A 35 20.70 1.79 7.83
C PHE A 35 20.50 1.69 9.35
N PRO A 36 20.57 2.81 10.10
CA PRO A 36 20.17 2.79 11.49
C PRO A 36 18.66 2.56 11.54
N SER A 37 18.26 1.38 12.02
CA SER A 37 16.96 1.22 12.68
C SER A 37 16.89 2.34 13.72
N SER A 38 15.99 3.31 13.54
CA SER A 38 15.75 4.39 14.50
C SER A 38 15.00 3.85 15.72
N SER A 39 15.57 2.86 16.39
CA SER A 39 15.26 2.53 17.76
C SER A 39 15.90 3.61 18.64
N HIS A 40 15.26 4.77 18.73
CA HIS A 40 15.56 5.70 19.82
C HIS A 40 15.38 4.93 21.13
N PRO A 41 16.42 4.72 21.96
CA PRO A 41 16.26 4.11 23.26
C PRO A 41 15.41 5.08 24.08
N LEU A 42 14.18 4.68 24.40
CA LEU A 42 13.36 5.43 25.32
C LEU A 42 14.11 5.50 26.66
N PRO A 43 14.14 6.65 27.34
CA PRO A 43 14.81 6.79 28.62
C PRO A 43 14.21 5.81 29.63
N HIS A 44 14.99 4.78 29.98
CA HIS A 44 14.64 3.73 30.93
C HIS A 44 14.83 4.22 32.38
N THR A 45 14.00 5.16 32.84
CA THR A 45 13.89 5.45 34.28
C THR A 45 12.51 6.02 34.59
N HIS A 46 11.52 5.17 34.78
CA HIS A 46 10.34 5.53 35.56
C HIS A 46 9.87 4.29 36.31
N ASP A 47 9.73 4.43 37.63
CA ASP A 47 9.14 3.46 38.55
C ASP A 47 7.91 2.81 37.91
N GLN A 48 8.02 1.53 37.58
CA GLN A 48 6.88 0.75 37.11
C GLN A 48 6.05 0.39 38.33
N ASP A 49 4.79 0.83 38.36
CA ASP A 49 3.84 0.44 39.39
C ASP A 49 3.63 -1.09 39.31
N PRO A 50 4.02 -1.87 40.33
CA PRO A 50 3.93 -3.32 40.31
C PRO A 50 2.47 -3.83 40.24
N LEU A 51 1.47 -3.02 40.60
CA LEU A 51 0.07 -3.36 40.40
C LEU A 51 -0.30 -3.30 38.92
N PHE A 52 0.25 -2.33 38.18
CA PHE A 52 -0.03 -2.17 36.76
C PHE A 52 0.61 -3.28 35.92
N ASP A 53 1.83 -3.71 36.28
CA ASP A 53 2.49 -4.85 35.64
C ASP A 53 1.74 -6.18 35.87
N ARG A 54 1.00 -6.31 36.98
CA ARG A 54 0.12 -7.46 37.22
C ARG A 54 -1.15 -7.42 36.36
N LEU A 55 -1.69 -6.25 36.10
CA LEU A 55 -2.89 -6.08 35.27
C LEU A 55 -2.58 -6.19 33.77
N PHE A 56 -1.36 -5.83 33.37
CA PHE A 56 -0.90 -5.84 31.97
C PHE A 56 0.50 -6.44 31.83
N PRO A 57 0.68 -7.75 32.09
CA PRO A 57 1.99 -8.39 32.01
C PRO A 57 2.55 -8.34 30.59
N LEU A 58 3.85 -8.09 30.47
CA LEU A 58 4.56 -8.20 29.19
C LEU A 58 4.76 -9.68 28.86
N LEU A 59 4.07 -10.15 27.82
CA LEU A 59 4.18 -11.53 27.33
C LEU A 59 5.30 -11.62 26.29
N GLN A 60 6.00 -12.77 26.24
CA GLN A 60 7.09 -13.04 25.28
C GLN A 60 6.62 -14.00 24.16
N GLY A 61 7.09 -13.83 22.93
CA GLY A 61 6.72 -14.62 21.73
C GLY A 61 5.99 -13.80 20.66
N ALA A 62 5.68 -14.36 19.48
CA ALA A 62 5.01 -13.62 18.40
C ALA A 62 3.57 -13.17 18.75
N GLU A 63 2.78 -14.05 19.36
CA GLU A 63 1.52 -13.65 20.02
C GLU A 63 1.79 -12.66 21.17
N GLY A 64 2.91 -12.85 21.85
CA GLY A 64 3.43 -11.94 22.87
C GLY A 64 3.80 -10.55 22.33
N GLU A 65 4.13 -10.38 21.06
CA GLU A 65 4.54 -9.07 20.51
C GLU A 65 3.36 -8.13 20.35
N ALA A 66 2.26 -8.62 19.77
CA ALA A 66 1.02 -7.84 19.67
C ALA A 66 0.49 -7.51 21.07
N GLN A 67 0.51 -8.48 21.98
CA GLN A 67 0.13 -8.28 23.38
C GLN A 67 1.06 -7.29 24.10
N ALA A 68 2.37 -7.35 23.87
CA ALA A 68 3.34 -6.46 24.47
C ALA A 68 3.20 -5.03 23.97
N GLU A 69 2.93 -4.83 22.67
CA GLU A 69 2.67 -3.50 22.14
C GLU A 69 1.33 -2.96 22.61
N ASN A 70 0.25 -3.76 22.61
CA ASN A 70 -1.01 -3.37 23.26
C ASN A 70 -0.78 -2.96 24.72
N GLY A 71 0.03 -3.74 25.47
CA GLY A 71 0.42 -3.41 26.83
C GLY A 71 1.15 -2.06 26.92
N ARG A 72 2.06 -1.76 26.00
CA ARG A 72 2.73 -0.44 25.92
C ARG A 72 1.74 0.69 25.63
N GLN A 73 0.82 0.49 24.70
CA GLN A 73 -0.21 1.47 24.34
C GLN A 73 -1.15 1.75 25.52
N VAL A 74 -1.65 0.71 26.19
CA VAL A 74 -2.51 0.83 27.38
C VAL A 74 -1.77 1.51 28.53
N ARG A 75 -0.50 1.17 28.81
CA ARG A 75 0.32 1.86 29.81
C ARG A 75 0.42 3.36 29.54
N ARG A 76 0.70 3.74 28.29
CA ARG A 76 0.80 5.15 27.86
C ARG A 76 -0.53 5.87 28.02
N LEU A 77 -1.63 5.23 27.63
CA LEU A 77 -2.98 5.76 27.78
C LEU A 77 -3.32 6.00 29.26
N VAL A 78 -3.18 4.98 30.11
CA VAL A 78 -3.50 5.11 31.54
C VAL A 78 -2.61 6.14 32.22
N ALA A 79 -1.31 6.15 31.92
CA ALA A 79 -0.39 7.12 32.49
C ALA A 79 -0.71 8.57 32.08
N CYS A 80 -1.21 8.81 30.86
CA CYS A 80 -1.62 10.15 30.46
C CYS A 80 -2.96 10.56 31.08
N LEU A 81 -3.91 9.63 31.17
CA LEU A 81 -5.22 9.86 31.80
C LEU A 81 -5.06 10.19 33.29
N ALA A 82 -4.25 9.41 34.01
CA ALA A 82 -4.00 9.60 35.44
C ALA A 82 -3.35 10.96 35.76
N ARG A 83 -2.57 11.52 34.82
CA ARG A 83 -1.92 12.83 34.97
C ARG A 83 -2.72 13.99 34.39
N GLY A 84 -3.76 13.73 33.61
CA GLY A 84 -4.46 14.77 32.85
C GLY A 84 -3.60 15.41 31.75
N GLU A 85 -2.62 14.67 31.22
CA GLU A 85 -1.61 15.15 30.27
C GLU A 85 -1.68 14.44 28.91
N CYS A 86 -2.83 13.85 28.56
CA CYS A 86 -2.99 13.22 27.26
C CYS A 86 -2.81 14.25 26.14
N LYS A 87 -2.00 13.88 25.15
CA LYS A 87 -1.85 14.64 23.91
C LYS A 87 -3.15 14.59 23.10
N GLU A 88 -3.22 15.42 22.07
CA GLU A 88 -4.29 15.38 21.07
C GLU A 88 -4.50 13.93 20.60
N ASN A 89 -5.78 13.51 20.59
CA ASN A 89 -6.26 12.18 20.22
C ASN A 89 -5.75 11.00 21.06
N GLN A 90 -4.78 11.18 21.96
CA GLN A 90 -4.18 10.08 22.72
C GLN A 90 -5.20 9.32 23.58
N ALA A 91 -6.23 10.02 24.11
CA ALA A 91 -7.31 9.39 24.86
C ALA A 91 -8.32 8.63 23.98
N GLY A 92 -8.35 8.89 22.67
CA GLY A 92 -9.20 8.19 21.72
C GLY A 92 -8.59 6.83 21.36
N VAL A 93 -9.33 5.75 21.62
CA VAL A 93 -8.90 4.39 21.34
C VAL A 93 -9.50 3.89 20.03
N VAL A 94 -8.68 3.37 19.13
CA VAL A 94 -9.11 2.65 17.93
C VAL A 94 -8.72 1.18 18.05
N ILE A 95 -9.69 0.28 17.96
CA ILE A 95 -9.45 -1.16 18.00
C ILE A 95 -9.34 -1.67 16.57
N LEU A 96 -8.24 -2.34 16.26
CA LEU A 96 -7.97 -2.98 14.97
C LEU A 96 -8.09 -4.51 15.16
N ALA A 97 -9.28 -5.04 14.94
CA ALA A 97 -9.67 -6.42 15.18
C ALA A 97 -9.69 -7.23 13.87
N SER A 98 -8.51 -7.43 13.27
CA SER A 98 -8.32 -8.29 12.10
C SER A 98 -6.89 -8.81 12.07
N SER A 99 -6.71 -10.05 11.62
CA SER A 99 -5.41 -10.68 11.34
C SER A 99 -4.54 -9.93 10.31
N LYS A 100 -5.11 -8.93 9.61
CA LYS A 100 -4.41 -8.02 8.72
C LYS A 100 -3.60 -6.95 9.45
N PHE A 101 -3.84 -6.71 10.74
CA PHE A 101 -3.16 -5.74 11.59
C PHE A 101 -2.14 -6.40 12.55
N GLY A 102 -1.16 -5.63 13.03
CA GLY A 102 -0.11 -6.12 13.94
C GLY A 102 1.23 -5.34 13.90
N PRO A 103 2.18 -5.67 14.79
CA PRO A 103 3.45 -4.94 14.95
C PRO A 103 4.51 -5.20 13.86
N LYS A 104 4.41 -6.32 13.14
CA LYS A 104 5.41 -6.76 12.15
C LYS A 104 4.77 -7.06 10.80
N ILE A 105 3.91 -6.17 10.36
CA ILE A 105 3.29 -6.32 9.05
C ILE A 105 4.31 -5.95 8.00
N GLU A 106 4.74 -6.96 7.25
CA GLU A 106 5.38 -6.76 5.97
C GLU A 106 4.29 -6.51 4.93
N GLY A 107 4.22 -5.27 4.44
CA GLY A 107 3.23 -4.86 3.43
C GLY A 107 3.65 -5.15 1.99
N TYR A 108 4.95 -5.33 1.72
CA TYR A 108 5.49 -5.21 0.37
C TYR A 108 5.01 -6.29 -0.62
N ASN A 109 4.63 -7.48 -0.14
CA ASN A 109 4.15 -8.60 -0.97
C ASN A 109 2.65 -8.88 -0.79
N ASN A 110 1.94 -8.04 -0.03
CA ASN A 110 0.53 -8.24 0.24
C ASN A 110 -0.16 -6.88 0.33
N ALA A 111 -0.96 -6.56 -0.69
CA ALA A 111 -1.66 -5.28 -0.81
C ALA A 111 -2.55 -4.97 0.41
N GLU A 112 -3.22 -5.98 0.97
CA GLU A 112 -4.09 -5.80 2.15
C GLU A 112 -3.27 -5.41 3.38
N ARG A 113 -2.08 -6.00 3.53
CA ARG A 113 -1.14 -5.69 4.60
C ARG A 113 -0.48 -4.34 4.41
N ALA A 114 -0.11 -3.94 3.19
CA ALA A 114 0.37 -2.59 2.90
C ALA A 114 -0.68 -1.53 3.25
N TRP A 115 -1.95 -1.81 2.93
CA TRP A 115 -3.06 -0.95 3.29
C TRP A 115 -3.25 -0.87 4.82
N ALA A 116 -3.29 -2.02 5.51
CA ALA A 116 -3.41 -2.07 6.97
C ALA A 116 -2.29 -1.29 7.68
N LEU A 117 -1.05 -1.46 7.22
CA LEU A 117 0.12 -0.71 7.73
C LEU A 117 -0.03 0.79 7.49
N SER A 118 -0.52 1.21 6.32
CA SER A 118 -0.77 2.62 6.02
C SER A 118 -1.79 3.24 6.99
N VAL A 119 -2.85 2.51 7.31
CA VAL A 119 -3.87 2.94 8.29
C VAL A 119 -3.27 3.04 9.70
N GLN A 120 -2.46 2.06 10.14
CA GLN A 120 -1.76 2.11 11.43
C GLN A 120 -0.84 3.34 11.52
N ASN A 121 -0.06 3.60 10.46
CA ASN A 121 0.83 4.76 10.41
C ASN A 121 0.05 6.07 10.48
N ALA A 122 -1.10 6.16 9.79
CA ALA A 122 -1.97 7.33 9.86
C ALA A 122 -2.53 7.55 11.28
N LEU A 123 -3.03 6.50 11.94
CA LEU A 123 -3.51 6.56 13.33
C LEU A 123 -2.41 7.01 14.30
N GLN A 124 -1.20 6.47 14.15
CA GLN A 124 -0.04 6.85 14.95
C GLN A 124 0.32 8.33 14.76
N GLN A 125 0.35 8.81 13.51
CA GLN A 125 0.66 10.21 13.20
C GLN A 125 -0.43 11.18 13.69
N LEU A 126 -1.69 10.75 13.71
CA LEU A 126 -2.82 11.50 14.27
C LEU A 126 -2.85 11.48 15.81
N GLY A 127 -2.01 10.68 16.46
CA GLY A 127 -1.87 10.64 17.92
C GLY A 127 -2.85 9.72 18.63
N TYR A 128 -3.64 8.91 17.91
CA TYR A 128 -4.57 7.96 18.54
C TYR A 128 -3.84 6.84 19.27
N THR A 129 -4.44 6.36 20.36
CA THR A 129 -4.08 5.06 20.93
C THR A 129 -4.78 3.99 20.10
N TYR A 130 -4.05 3.00 19.59
CA TYR A 130 -4.67 1.90 18.85
C TYR A 130 -4.18 0.55 19.34
N LEU A 131 -5.07 -0.44 19.34
CA LEU A 131 -4.84 -1.78 19.87
C LEU A 131 -5.17 -2.82 18.81
N TRP A 132 -4.35 -3.88 18.73
CA TRP A 132 -4.49 -4.92 17.71
C TRP A 132 -5.01 -6.22 18.28
N PHE A 133 -5.92 -6.86 17.56
CA PHE A 133 -6.45 -8.16 17.89
C PHE A 133 -6.63 -8.98 16.61
N PRO A 134 -6.38 -10.30 16.62
CA PRO A 134 -6.58 -11.15 15.46
C PRO A 134 -8.05 -11.20 15.00
N SER A 135 -8.99 -11.04 15.93
CA SER A 135 -10.43 -11.11 15.70
C SER A 135 -11.20 -10.16 16.62
N LEU A 136 -12.48 -9.98 16.32
CA LEU A 136 -13.40 -9.20 17.18
C LEU A 136 -13.64 -9.89 18.54
N GLN A 137 -13.56 -11.22 18.59
CA GLN A 137 -13.69 -11.98 19.83
C GLN A 137 -12.54 -11.65 20.81
N ASP A 138 -11.30 -11.63 20.31
CA ASP A 138 -10.10 -11.32 21.10
C ASP A 138 -10.10 -9.87 21.60
N ALA A 139 -10.69 -8.96 20.83
CA ALA A 139 -10.81 -7.54 21.19
C ALA A 139 -11.83 -7.26 22.31
N SER A 140 -12.76 -8.19 22.58
CA SER A 140 -13.88 -7.97 23.48
C SER A 140 -13.45 -7.58 24.89
N ALA A 141 -12.43 -8.24 25.45
CA ALA A 141 -11.91 -7.93 26.78
C ALA A 141 -11.35 -6.50 26.86
N ALA A 142 -10.60 -6.08 25.83
CA ALA A 142 -10.02 -4.74 25.78
C ALA A 142 -11.06 -3.64 25.60
N TYR A 143 -12.11 -3.88 24.80
CA TYR A 143 -13.23 -2.97 24.67
C TYR A 143 -13.89 -2.68 26.03
N ARG A 144 -14.09 -3.72 26.84
CA ARG A 144 -14.73 -3.61 28.17
C ARG A 144 -13.91 -2.81 29.18
N LEU A 145 -12.60 -2.70 29.00
CA LEU A 145 -11.75 -1.90 29.89
C LEU A 145 -11.97 -0.39 29.68
N PHE A 146 -12.25 0.04 28.44
CA PHE A 146 -12.34 1.46 28.08
C PHE A 146 -13.50 1.76 27.11
N PRO A 147 -14.75 1.32 27.39
CA PRO A 147 -15.83 1.34 26.40
C PRO A 147 -16.16 2.75 25.89
N ASP A 148 -15.98 3.75 26.75
CA ASP A 148 -16.25 5.16 26.47
C ASP A 148 -15.10 5.85 25.71
N LEU A 149 -13.87 5.35 25.84
CA LEU A 149 -12.70 5.90 25.13
C LEU A 149 -12.56 5.33 23.71
N VAL A 150 -13.16 4.16 23.44
CA VAL A 150 -13.14 3.55 22.10
C VAL A 150 -13.96 4.40 21.14
N LYS A 151 -13.30 5.01 20.16
CA LYS A 151 -13.92 5.79 19.08
C LYS A 151 -14.50 4.88 18.01
N LEU A 152 -13.74 3.86 17.61
CA LEU A 152 -14.07 2.99 16.49
C LEU A 152 -13.41 1.61 16.63
N VAL A 153 -14.05 0.59 16.05
CA VAL A 153 -13.49 -0.75 15.86
C VAL A 153 -13.47 -1.08 14.36
N LEU A 154 -12.27 -1.27 13.81
CA LEU A 154 -12.08 -1.80 12.46
C LEU A 154 -11.94 -3.32 12.56
N ALA A 155 -12.83 -4.07 11.91
CA ALA A 155 -12.82 -5.53 11.96
C ALA A 155 -13.15 -6.15 10.60
N ASP A 156 -12.82 -7.43 10.42
CA ASP A 156 -13.22 -8.16 9.22
C ASP A 156 -14.75 -8.21 9.09
N GLY A 157 -15.25 -7.99 7.88
CA GLY A 157 -16.69 -7.93 7.63
C GLY A 157 -17.46 -9.21 8.01
N ARG A 158 -16.80 -10.37 7.94
CA ARG A 158 -17.35 -11.66 8.40
C ARG A 158 -17.49 -11.73 9.92
N ASP A 159 -16.50 -11.24 10.65
CA ASP A 159 -16.53 -11.19 12.13
C ASP A 159 -17.64 -10.27 12.61
N ILE A 160 -17.83 -9.12 11.95
CA ILE A 160 -18.93 -8.20 12.25
C ILE A 160 -20.29 -8.85 11.97
N ALA A 161 -20.45 -9.51 10.82
CA ALA A 161 -21.69 -10.19 10.49
C ALA A 161 -22.06 -11.25 11.54
N GLN A 162 -21.09 -12.08 11.95
CA GLN A 162 -21.28 -13.06 13.02
C GLN A 162 -21.62 -12.38 14.36
N CYS A 163 -20.84 -11.37 14.76
CA CYS A 163 -21.05 -10.64 16.01
C CYS A 163 -22.42 -9.95 16.08
N SER A 164 -22.91 -9.42 14.96
CA SER A 164 -24.19 -8.70 14.90
C SER A 164 -25.40 -9.56 15.26
N THR A 165 -25.28 -10.88 15.13
CA THR A 165 -26.33 -11.86 15.47
C THR A 165 -26.07 -12.57 16.80
N ALA A 166 -24.93 -12.30 17.44
CA ALA A 166 -24.50 -12.97 18.66
C ALA A 166 -24.76 -12.08 19.90
N PRO A 167 -25.71 -12.45 20.79
CA PRO A 167 -26.10 -11.61 21.94
C PRO A 167 -24.96 -11.30 22.92
N HIS A 168 -23.94 -12.17 22.97
CA HIS A 168 -22.76 -12.01 23.83
C HIS A 168 -21.68 -11.10 23.22
N CYS A 169 -21.80 -10.75 21.94
CA CYS A 169 -20.85 -9.89 21.23
C CYS A 169 -21.37 -8.45 21.15
N ILE A 170 -22.60 -8.28 20.66
CA ILE A 170 -23.21 -6.96 20.48
C ILE A 170 -23.76 -6.40 21.80
N LYS A 171 -23.76 -5.07 21.92
CA LYS A 171 -24.39 -4.38 23.04
C LYS A 171 -25.89 -4.64 23.03
N SER A 172 -26.42 -5.06 24.17
CA SER A 172 -27.84 -5.35 24.37
C SER A 172 -28.21 -5.22 25.85
N PRO A 173 -29.49 -5.31 26.23
CA PRO A 173 -29.89 -5.32 27.64
C PRO A 173 -29.24 -6.44 28.46
N SER A 174 -28.99 -7.61 27.86
CA SER A 174 -28.33 -8.75 28.52
C SER A 174 -26.80 -8.70 28.42
N ASN A 175 -26.26 -7.80 27.59
CA ASN A 175 -24.83 -7.59 27.39
C ASN A 175 -24.50 -6.10 27.27
N SER A 176 -24.60 -5.38 28.39
CA SER A 176 -24.39 -3.92 28.44
C SER A 176 -22.98 -3.47 28.05
N LEU A 177 -22.02 -4.40 28.11
CA LEU A 177 -20.60 -4.21 27.76
C LEU A 177 -20.22 -4.81 26.39
N GLY A 178 -21.21 -5.21 25.58
CA GLY A 178 -20.98 -5.62 24.20
C GLY A 178 -20.60 -4.44 23.30
N PHE A 179 -20.16 -4.74 22.08
CA PHE A 179 -19.85 -3.71 21.09
C PHE A 179 -21.15 -3.05 20.59
N PRO A 180 -21.29 -1.72 20.64
CA PRO A 180 -22.37 -1.04 19.92
C PRO A 180 -22.18 -1.22 18.42
N LEU A 181 -23.22 -1.61 17.69
CA LEU A 181 -23.11 -1.91 16.26
C LEU A 181 -22.59 -0.71 15.45
N TRP A 182 -22.93 0.51 15.87
CA TRP A 182 -22.48 1.74 15.23
C TRP A 182 -20.98 2.01 15.37
N LYS A 183 -20.26 1.37 16.32
CA LYS A 183 -18.79 1.45 16.43
C LYS A 183 -18.06 0.45 15.54
N LEU A 184 -18.76 -0.54 14.96
CA LEU A 184 -18.15 -1.62 14.18
C LEU A 184 -18.13 -1.26 12.68
N VAL A 185 -16.94 -0.96 12.16
CA VAL A 185 -16.70 -0.67 10.74
C VAL A 185 -15.93 -1.82 10.10
N SER A 186 -16.45 -2.30 8.96
CA SER A 186 -15.86 -3.40 8.19
C SER A 186 -14.63 -2.93 7.43
N PHE A 187 -13.49 -3.57 7.69
CA PHE A 187 -12.25 -3.38 6.94
C PHE A 187 -12.20 -4.41 5.80
N SER A 188 -12.62 -4.00 4.60
CA SER A 188 -12.80 -4.92 3.45
C SER A 188 -11.88 -4.55 2.28
N PRO A 189 -10.83 -5.34 2.01
CA PRO A 189 -9.95 -5.10 0.87
C PRO A 189 -10.66 -5.11 -0.49
N GLU A 190 -11.76 -5.86 -0.59
CA GLU A 190 -12.56 -6.02 -1.81
C GLU A 190 -13.80 -5.10 -1.84
N GLY A 191 -13.97 -4.24 -0.84
CA GLY A 191 -15.14 -3.37 -0.71
C GLY A 191 -16.47 -4.13 -0.52
N ALA A 192 -16.43 -5.35 0.01
CA ALA A 192 -17.62 -6.18 0.23
C ALA A 192 -18.51 -5.62 1.34
N VAL A 193 -19.79 -5.40 1.01
CA VAL A 193 -20.77 -4.83 1.95
C VAL A 193 -21.44 -5.93 2.75
N THR A 194 -20.83 -6.29 3.89
CA THR A 194 -21.37 -7.28 4.84
C THR A 194 -21.91 -6.66 6.13
N GLN A 195 -21.90 -5.32 6.24
CA GLN A 195 -22.23 -4.60 7.45
C GLN A 195 -23.75 -4.28 7.51
N PRO A 196 -24.48 -4.60 8.60
CA PRO A 196 -25.95 -4.43 8.67
C PRO A 196 -26.50 -2.99 8.54
N LEU A 197 -25.71 -1.98 8.92
CA LEU A 197 -25.95 -0.54 8.75
C LEU A 197 -25.61 -0.03 7.34
N GLY A 198 -25.12 -0.89 6.45
CA GLY A 198 -24.90 -0.62 5.04
C GLY A 198 -23.48 -0.20 4.67
N ALA A 199 -23.30 0.16 3.40
CA ALA A 199 -21.99 0.35 2.78
C ALA A 199 -21.15 1.48 3.42
N GLN A 200 -21.79 2.49 4.00
CA GLN A 200 -21.10 3.57 4.72
C GLN A 200 -20.41 3.12 6.03
N TRP A 201 -20.66 1.90 6.53
CA TRP A 201 -19.87 1.28 7.62
C TRP A 201 -18.81 0.31 7.08
N VAL A 202 -18.47 0.40 5.81
CA VAL A 202 -17.43 -0.41 5.16
C VAL A 202 -16.38 0.53 4.63
N VAL A 203 -15.11 0.22 4.90
CA VAL A 203 -13.97 0.91 4.34
C VAL A 203 -13.20 -0.03 3.42
N ALA A 204 -12.67 0.53 2.34
CA ALA A 204 -11.92 -0.17 1.30
C ALA A 204 -10.67 0.63 0.89
N PRO A 205 -9.64 -0.02 0.30
CA PRO A 205 -8.46 0.69 -0.19
C PRO A 205 -8.76 1.49 -1.46
N ASP A 206 -9.72 1.06 -2.27
CA ASP A 206 -10.06 1.69 -3.55
C ASP A 206 -11.58 1.72 -3.76
N GLU A 207 -12.04 2.37 -4.82
CA GLU A 207 -13.44 2.39 -5.23
C GLU A 207 -13.81 1.10 -5.97
N PHE A 208 -14.83 0.39 -5.45
CA PHE A 208 -15.31 -0.88 -6.01
C PHE A 208 -16.73 -0.78 -6.60
N GLY A 209 -17.35 0.39 -6.59
CA GLY A 209 -18.73 0.59 -7.03
C GLY A 209 -19.77 -0.02 -6.08
N THR A 210 -19.36 -0.38 -4.87
CA THR A 210 -20.23 -1.01 -3.85
C THR A 210 -20.84 0.01 -2.88
N GLY A 211 -20.40 1.28 -2.95
CA GLY A 211 -20.76 2.32 -2.00
C GLY A 211 -19.97 2.28 -0.69
N ALA A 212 -18.98 1.38 -0.57
CA ALA A 212 -18.02 1.40 0.53
C ALA A 212 -17.20 2.69 0.51
N GLN A 213 -16.81 3.19 1.68
CA GLN A 213 -15.97 4.37 1.78
C GLN A 213 -14.53 4.05 1.36
N VAL A 214 -13.96 4.88 0.49
CA VAL A 214 -12.55 4.75 0.11
C VAL A 214 -11.68 5.36 1.20
N LEU A 215 -11.02 4.50 1.99
CA LEU A 215 -10.03 4.93 2.98
C LEU A 215 -8.66 5.13 2.34
N GLY A 216 -8.32 4.33 1.33
CA GLY A 216 -7.04 4.44 0.63
C GLY A 216 -5.83 3.99 1.46
N TYR A 217 -4.67 4.10 0.83
CA TYR A 217 -3.35 3.91 1.42
C TYR A 217 -2.44 5.06 0.99
N SER A 218 -1.20 5.07 1.47
CA SER A 218 -0.18 6.00 0.99
C SER A 218 1.02 5.23 0.47
N VAL A 219 1.59 5.73 -0.63
CA VAL A 219 2.89 5.27 -1.15
C VAL A 219 4.01 6.26 -0.82
N GLU A 220 3.71 7.39 -0.17
CA GLU A 220 4.62 8.52 -0.05
C GLU A 220 5.90 8.21 0.71
N ASP A 221 5.81 7.49 1.84
CA ASP A 221 6.99 7.18 2.66
C ASP A 221 7.96 6.26 1.90
N ALA A 222 7.46 5.16 1.32
CA ALA A 222 8.25 4.27 0.48
C ALA A 222 8.81 5.01 -0.75
N CYS A 223 8.02 5.92 -1.32
CA CYS A 223 8.42 6.74 -2.44
C CYS A 223 9.60 7.65 -2.12
N ARG A 224 9.52 8.35 -0.99
CA ARG A 224 10.49 9.37 -0.60
C ARG A 224 11.73 8.80 0.09
N ALA A 225 11.65 7.58 0.63
CA ALA A 225 12.78 6.88 1.21
C ALA A 225 13.92 6.65 0.20
N ARG A 226 13.63 6.74 -1.11
CA ARG A 226 14.58 6.45 -2.18
C ARG A 226 14.90 7.67 -3.04
N PRO A 227 16.16 7.79 -3.51
CA PRO A 227 16.50 8.71 -4.57
C PRO A 227 15.69 8.41 -5.83
N PHE A 228 15.32 9.47 -6.55
CA PHE A 228 14.74 9.32 -7.87
C PHE A 228 15.83 8.89 -8.87
N VAL A 229 15.58 7.86 -9.67
CA VAL A 229 16.49 7.38 -10.71
C VAL A 229 16.16 8.06 -12.04
N PRO A 230 17.02 8.98 -12.53
CA PRO A 230 16.82 9.65 -13.81
C PRO A 230 16.83 8.66 -14.97
N ARG A 231 16.10 8.98 -16.04
CA ARG A 231 15.96 8.12 -17.23
C ARG A 231 17.28 7.61 -17.79
N GLY A 232 18.33 8.43 -17.83
CA GLY A 232 19.64 8.05 -18.38
C GLY A 232 20.43 7.05 -17.55
N GLU A 233 20.02 6.80 -16.30
CA GLU A 233 20.65 5.86 -15.37
C GLU A 233 19.84 4.57 -15.21
N ARG A 234 18.65 4.49 -15.82
CA ARG A 234 17.80 3.31 -15.76
C ARG A 234 18.34 2.19 -16.62
N GLU A 235 18.13 0.97 -16.14
CA GLU A 235 18.37 -0.23 -16.91
C GLU A 235 17.29 -0.33 -17.99
N GLN A 236 17.60 -1.01 -19.10
CA GLN A 236 16.64 -1.17 -20.20
C GLN A 236 15.58 -2.24 -19.87
N HIS A 237 15.01 -2.18 -18.67
CA HIS A 237 14.08 -3.15 -18.14
C HIS A 237 12.63 -2.75 -18.43
N VAL A 238 11.83 -3.73 -18.84
CA VAL A 238 10.36 -3.64 -18.80
C VAL A 238 9.90 -4.59 -17.71
N TYR A 239 9.41 -4.04 -16.61
CA TYR A 239 8.91 -4.84 -15.50
C TYR A 239 7.52 -5.37 -15.84
N VAL A 240 7.33 -6.69 -15.75
CA VAL A 240 6.03 -7.34 -15.97
C VAL A 240 5.37 -7.60 -14.62
N LEU A 241 4.22 -6.96 -14.39
CA LEU A 241 3.46 -7.11 -13.16
C LEU A 241 2.67 -8.42 -13.18
N GLY A 242 3.15 -9.40 -12.42
CA GLY A 242 2.46 -10.62 -12.04
C GLY A 242 3.41 -11.43 -11.16
N ASP A 243 3.05 -11.66 -9.91
CA ASP A 243 3.92 -12.31 -8.91
C ASP A 243 3.62 -13.81 -8.76
N ARG A 244 2.57 -14.30 -9.41
CA ARG A 244 2.10 -15.69 -9.32
C ARG A 244 1.95 -16.31 -10.70
N LEU A 245 2.51 -17.50 -10.87
CA LEU A 245 2.41 -18.23 -12.13
C LEU A 245 0.96 -18.56 -12.51
N SER A 246 0.08 -18.76 -11.53
CA SER A 246 -1.36 -18.96 -11.76
C SER A 246 -2.03 -17.80 -12.51
N TYR A 247 -1.49 -16.58 -12.46
CA TYR A 247 -2.06 -15.41 -13.15
C TYR A 247 -1.99 -15.53 -14.67
N TRP A 248 -0.98 -16.22 -15.21
CA TRP A 248 -0.82 -16.43 -16.66
C TRP A 248 -1.89 -17.36 -17.25
N TYR A 249 -2.49 -18.20 -16.41
CA TYR A 249 -3.56 -19.13 -16.81
C TYR A 249 -4.94 -18.65 -16.37
N HIS A 250 -5.03 -17.47 -15.75
CA HIS A 250 -6.30 -16.93 -15.28
C HIS A 250 -7.13 -16.38 -16.44
N ARG A 251 -8.46 -16.46 -16.33
CA ARG A 251 -9.38 -15.93 -17.35
C ARG A 251 -9.22 -14.41 -17.60
N ASP A 252 -8.65 -13.71 -16.62
CA ASP A 252 -8.43 -12.26 -16.64
C ASP A 252 -6.99 -11.90 -17.06
N TYR A 253 -6.18 -12.87 -17.48
CA TYR A 253 -4.90 -12.61 -18.14
C TYR A 253 -5.11 -11.79 -19.41
N ALA A 254 -4.37 -10.70 -19.54
CA ALA A 254 -4.63 -9.64 -20.50
C ALA A 254 -4.15 -9.96 -21.94
N TRP A 255 -3.22 -10.90 -22.08
CA TRP A 255 -2.42 -11.05 -23.29
C TRP A 255 -2.58 -12.43 -23.92
N ASP A 256 -2.24 -12.55 -25.20
CA ASP A 256 -2.06 -13.86 -25.84
C ASP A 256 -0.68 -14.46 -25.52
N ASP A 257 -0.52 -15.76 -25.76
CA ASP A 257 0.72 -16.52 -25.50
C ASP A 257 1.96 -15.95 -26.23
N GLY A 258 1.75 -15.20 -27.31
CA GLY A 258 2.80 -14.61 -28.14
C GLY A 258 3.05 -13.12 -27.88
N ALA A 259 2.31 -12.47 -26.97
CA ALA A 259 2.38 -11.02 -26.81
C ALA A 259 3.74 -10.55 -26.29
N PHE A 260 4.28 -11.23 -25.27
CA PHE A 260 5.60 -10.90 -24.73
C PHE A 260 6.76 -11.36 -25.61
N TRP A 261 6.57 -12.43 -26.39
CA TRP A 261 7.47 -12.75 -27.50
C TRP A 261 7.51 -11.63 -28.52
N GLY A 262 6.33 -11.11 -28.91
CA GLY A 262 6.22 -9.97 -29.80
C GLY A 262 6.85 -8.70 -29.25
N LEU A 263 6.75 -8.49 -27.93
CA LEU A 263 7.42 -7.38 -27.26
C LEU A 263 8.94 -7.55 -27.33
N ARG A 264 9.46 -8.73 -27.00
CA ARG A 264 10.88 -9.05 -27.12
C ARG A 264 11.40 -8.90 -28.55
N ASP A 265 10.67 -9.38 -29.54
CA ASP A 265 11.03 -9.26 -30.96
C ASP A 265 11.03 -7.81 -31.43
N ALA A 266 10.03 -7.02 -31.02
CA ALA A 266 9.90 -5.61 -31.39
C ALA A 266 10.99 -4.70 -30.79
N PHE A 267 11.67 -5.17 -29.75
CA PHE A 267 12.74 -4.48 -29.02
C PHE A 267 13.99 -5.36 -28.92
N TYR A 268 14.24 -6.21 -29.93
CA TYR A 268 15.31 -7.19 -29.90
C TYR A 268 16.65 -6.60 -29.41
N LEU A 269 17.16 -7.10 -28.28
CA LEU A 269 18.36 -6.64 -27.55
C LEU A 269 18.29 -5.23 -26.92
N GLU A 270 17.23 -4.47 -27.14
CA GLU A 270 17.04 -3.14 -26.55
C GLU A 270 16.35 -3.15 -25.19
N VAL A 271 15.67 -4.24 -24.83
CA VAL A 271 15.01 -4.38 -23.53
C VAL A 271 15.13 -5.79 -22.97
N THR A 272 15.20 -5.87 -21.65
CA THR A 272 15.03 -7.11 -20.89
C THR A 272 13.66 -7.09 -20.22
N LEU A 273 12.86 -8.14 -20.43
CA LEU A 273 11.63 -8.32 -19.66
C LEU A 273 12.02 -8.92 -18.30
N VAL A 274 11.58 -8.31 -17.21
CA VAL A 274 11.92 -8.73 -15.84
C VAL A 274 10.66 -8.89 -14.99
N GLY A 275 10.70 -9.76 -13.99
CA GLY A 275 9.61 -9.92 -13.03
C GLY A 275 10.01 -10.76 -11.82
N GLY A 276 9.21 -10.72 -10.75
CA GLY A 276 9.39 -11.53 -9.54
C GLY A 276 8.29 -12.56 -9.38
N LEU A 277 8.34 -13.66 -10.13
CA LEU A 277 7.29 -14.67 -10.18
C LEU A 277 7.59 -15.83 -9.24
N VAL A 278 6.55 -16.26 -8.52
CA VAL A 278 6.54 -17.47 -7.70
C VAL A 278 5.66 -18.53 -8.36
N ASN A 279 6.10 -19.80 -8.34
CA ASN A 279 5.25 -20.90 -8.77
C ASN A 279 4.31 -21.25 -7.61
N ASP A 280 3.07 -20.78 -7.70
CA ASP A 280 1.99 -21.10 -6.76
C ASP A 280 1.09 -22.23 -7.27
N THR A 281 1.51 -22.94 -8.33
CA THR A 281 0.78 -24.06 -8.91
C THR A 281 1.37 -25.39 -8.46
N GLN A 282 0.59 -26.47 -8.60
CA GLN A 282 1.05 -27.84 -8.32
C GLN A 282 1.86 -28.45 -9.46
N TRP A 283 2.07 -27.72 -10.56
CA TRP A 283 2.69 -28.22 -11.77
C TRP A 283 4.10 -27.63 -11.92
N ASP A 284 5.05 -28.46 -12.33
CA ASP A 284 6.34 -28.01 -12.87
C ASP A 284 6.08 -27.40 -14.26
N THR A 285 5.58 -26.17 -14.24
CA THR A 285 5.15 -25.45 -15.43
C THR A 285 6.32 -24.72 -16.07
N TYR A 286 6.20 -24.50 -17.37
CA TYR A 286 7.19 -23.79 -18.15
C TYR A 286 7.14 -22.30 -17.80
N TRP A 287 8.21 -21.82 -17.16
CA TRP A 287 8.41 -20.39 -16.97
C TRP A 287 8.40 -19.67 -18.31
N PRO A 288 7.79 -18.48 -18.39
CA PRO A 288 7.90 -17.63 -19.57
C PRO A 288 9.39 -17.43 -19.94
N PRO A 289 9.92 -18.09 -20.99
CA PRO A 289 11.38 -18.18 -21.26
C PRO A 289 11.94 -16.89 -21.86
N TYR A 290 11.08 -15.89 -22.00
CA TYR A 290 11.35 -14.58 -22.57
C TYR A 290 11.55 -13.50 -21.50
N MET A 291 11.50 -13.87 -20.22
CA MET A 291 11.62 -12.97 -19.09
C MET A 291 12.63 -13.50 -18.08
N ASP A 292 13.44 -12.60 -17.54
CA ASP A 292 14.32 -12.88 -16.42
C ASP A 292 13.49 -12.84 -15.13
N ASN A 293 13.27 -14.03 -14.56
CA ASN A 293 12.53 -14.18 -13.31
C ASN A 293 13.49 -14.07 -12.11
N TYR A 294 13.28 -13.06 -11.27
CA TYR A 294 14.01 -12.81 -10.03
C TYR A 294 13.44 -13.56 -8.83
N GLY A 295 12.33 -14.29 -9.01
CA GLY A 295 11.67 -15.03 -7.94
C GLY A 295 11.05 -14.12 -6.87
N PRO A 296 10.79 -14.66 -5.66
CA PRO A 296 10.34 -13.84 -4.54
C PRO A 296 11.45 -12.88 -4.11
N MET A 297 11.19 -11.58 -4.19
CA MET A 297 12.10 -10.52 -3.77
C MET A 297 11.69 -9.94 -2.42
N GLY A 298 12.63 -9.35 -1.68
CA GLY A 298 12.30 -8.44 -0.58
C GLY A 298 11.85 -7.07 -1.09
N ALA A 299 11.26 -6.24 -0.22
CA ALA A 299 10.85 -4.87 -0.57
C ALA A 299 12.02 -4.05 -1.17
N GLU A 300 13.21 -4.21 -0.61
CA GLU A 300 14.40 -3.48 -1.03
C GLU A 300 14.79 -3.75 -2.48
N ASP A 301 14.89 -5.04 -2.83
CA ASP A 301 15.24 -5.50 -4.16
C ASP A 301 14.14 -5.21 -5.18
N TYR A 302 12.87 -5.43 -4.81
CA TYR A 302 11.72 -5.15 -5.67
C TYR A 302 11.66 -3.66 -6.05
N TYR A 303 11.72 -2.75 -5.08
CA TYR A 303 11.71 -1.32 -5.35
C TYR A 303 12.98 -0.86 -6.10
N SER A 304 14.12 -1.50 -5.87
CA SER A 304 15.33 -1.24 -6.65
C SER A 304 15.12 -1.60 -8.12
N LEU A 305 14.67 -2.83 -8.41
CA LEU A 305 14.41 -3.30 -9.76
C LEU A 305 13.33 -2.47 -10.46
N LEU A 306 12.24 -2.15 -9.75
CA LEU A 306 11.16 -1.33 -10.28
C LEU A 306 11.65 0.09 -10.60
N SER A 307 12.37 0.75 -9.69
CA SER A 307 12.85 2.14 -9.91
C SER A 307 13.88 2.27 -11.04
N HIS A 308 14.62 1.20 -11.34
CA HIS A 308 15.53 1.14 -12.48
C HIS A 308 14.84 0.67 -13.77
N SER A 309 13.56 0.31 -13.72
CA SER A 309 12.80 -0.09 -14.91
C SER A 309 12.29 1.12 -15.71
N GLU A 310 12.14 0.91 -17.00
CA GLU A 310 11.70 1.92 -17.94
C GLU A 310 10.18 2.05 -18.02
N VAL A 311 9.48 0.93 -17.87
CA VAL A 311 8.02 0.80 -17.98
C VAL A 311 7.56 -0.36 -17.08
N LEU A 312 6.40 -0.22 -16.46
CA LEU A 312 5.66 -1.30 -15.81
C LEU A 312 4.54 -1.77 -16.74
N VAL A 313 4.45 -3.07 -17.02
CA VAL A 313 3.40 -3.66 -17.86
C VAL A 313 2.50 -4.56 -17.03
N GLY A 314 1.21 -4.22 -16.96
CA GLY A 314 0.20 -5.05 -16.33
C GLY A 314 -0.07 -6.35 -17.10
N THR A 315 -0.35 -7.45 -16.39
CA THR A 315 -0.79 -8.73 -17.00
C THR A 315 -2.29 -9.00 -16.84
N GLY A 316 -3.02 -8.10 -16.19
CA GLY A 316 -4.42 -8.26 -15.81
C GLY A 316 -4.62 -8.59 -14.33
N LEU A 317 -3.61 -9.21 -13.69
CA LEU A 317 -3.61 -9.55 -12.28
C LEU A 317 -2.26 -9.20 -11.62
N PRO A 318 -2.22 -8.93 -10.30
CA PRO A 318 -3.38 -8.81 -9.42
C PRO A 318 -4.16 -7.52 -9.71
N ALA A 319 -5.49 -7.57 -9.49
CA ALA A 319 -6.37 -6.42 -9.67
C ALA A 319 -6.16 -5.39 -8.54
N ASN A 320 -6.21 -4.10 -8.88
CA ASN A 320 -6.05 -2.97 -7.95
C ASN A 320 -4.81 -3.09 -7.04
N SER A 321 -3.73 -3.64 -7.57
CA SER A 321 -2.43 -3.70 -6.88
C SER A 321 -1.90 -2.29 -6.58
N PRO A 322 -1.13 -2.10 -5.48
CA PRO A 322 -0.38 -0.86 -5.23
C PRO A 322 0.81 -0.67 -6.18
N ALA A 323 1.31 -1.72 -6.83
CA ALA A 323 2.52 -1.67 -7.66
C ALA A 323 2.50 -0.58 -8.76
N PRO A 324 1.38 -0.34 -9.47
CA PRO A 324 1.28 0.80 -10.39
C PRO A 324 1.49 2.16 -9.74
N TYR A 325 1.00 2.40 -8.52
CA TYR A 325 1.23 3.68 -7.82
C TYR A 325 2.69 3.83 -7.39
N GLU A 326 3.31 2.74 -6.94
CA GLU A 326 4.74 2.71 -6.60
C GLU A 326 5.61 2.97 -7.85
N ALA A 327 5.27 2.36 -8.98
CA ALA A 327 5.92 2.58 -10.27
C ALA A 327 5.86 4.05 -10.68
N LEU A 328 4.66 4.66 -10.67
CA LEU A 328 4.49 6.07 -10.99
C LEU A 328 5.29 6.98 -10.05
N CYS A 329 5.34 6.63 -8.76
CA CYS A 329 6.16 7.32 -7.78
C CYS A 329 7.66 7.27 -8.15
N PHE A 330 8.16 6.13 -8.62
CA PHE A 330 9.54 6.01 -9.08
C PHE A 330 9.77 6.60 -10.49
N GLY A 331 8.72 7.19 -11.07
CA GLY A 331 8.73 7.76 -12.41
C GLY A 331 8.72 6.72 -13.51
N VAL A 332 8.13 5.56 -13.25
CA VAL A 332 7.98 4.45 -14.20
C VAL A 332 6.52 4.48 -14.70
N PRO A 333 6.28 4.78 -15.98
CA PRO A 333 4.94 4.77 -16.56
C PRO A 333 4.35 3.36 -16.55
N PHE A 334 3.03 3.27 -16.45
CA PHE A 334 2.29 2.01 -16.36
C PHE A 334 1.46 1.73 -17.61
N VAL A 335 1.57 0.52 -18.16
CA VAL A 335 0.65 0.01 -19.19
C VAL A 335 -0.47 -0.75 -18.48
N ASN A 336 -1.66 -0.15 -18.45
CA ASN A 336 -2.83 -0.71 -17.77
C ASN A 336 -3.71 -1.46 -18.78
N PRO A 337 -3.83 -2.80 -18.71
CA PRO A 337 -4.70 -3.53 -19.62
C PRO A 337 -6.18 -3.27 -19.33
N ILE A 338 -6.96 -3.00 -20.38
CA ILE A 338 -8.42 -2.95 -20.37
C ILE A 338 -8.93 -4.36 -20.63
N LEU A 339 -9.41 -5.01 -19.59
CA LEU A 339 -9.84 -6.41 -19.59
C LEU A 339 -11.24 -6.59 -20.18
N ARG A 340 -12.13 -5.62 -19.94
CA ARG A 340 -13.50 -5.57 -20.48
C ARG A 340 -13.89 -4.13 -20.79
N TRP A 341 -14.73 -3.93 -21.79
CA TRP A 341 -15.27 -2.61 -22.17
C TRP A 341 -16.62 -2.75 -22.87
N ASP A 342 -17.40 -1.67 -22.93
CA ASP A 342 -18.59 -1.58 -23.78
C ASP A 342 -18.18 -1.40 -25.24
N GLU A 343 -18.40 -2.42 -26.09
CA GLU A 343 -18.04 -2.36 -27.52
C GLU A 343 -18.73 -1.24 -28.29
N LYS A 344 -19.93 -0.81 -27.86
CA LYS A 344 -20.66 0.30 -28.49
C LYS A 344 -20.10 1.66 -28.06
N ARG A 345 -19.41 1.71 -26.91
CA ARG A 345 -18.77 2.92 -26.36
C ARG A 345 -17.36 2.58 -25.89
N PRO A 346 -16.47 2.19 -26.82
CA PRO A 346 -15.16 1.62 -26.46
C PRO A 346 -14.21 2.61 -25.80
N PHE A 347 -14.52 3.91 -25.87
CA PHE A 347 -13.74 5.00 -25.27
C PHE A 347 -14.35 5.54 -23.97
N HIS A 348 -15.50 5.03 -23.54
CA HIS A 348 -16.17 5.49 -22.32
C HIS A 348 -15.59 4.79 -21.10
N ARG A 349 -14.67 5.44 -20.39
CA ARG A 349 -13.88 4.85 -19.30
C ARG A 349 -14.69 4.25 -18.15
N GLU A 350 -15.91 4.73 -17.91
CA GLU A 350 -16.76 4.12 -16.87
C GLU A 350 -17.29 2.73 -17.24
N SER A 351 -17.23 2.35 -18.52
CA SER A 351 -17.56 0.99 -18.95
C SER A 351 -16.34 0.06 -18.96
N TRP A 352 -15.15 0.60 -18.70
CA TRP A 352 -13.93 -0.19 -18.67
C TRP A 352 -13.80 -0.93 -17.36
N VAL A 353 -13.36 -2.19 -17.45
CA VAL A 353 -12.73 -2.91 -16.36
C VAL A 353 -11.27 -3.08 -16.74
N THR A 354 -10.38 -2.55 -15.93
CA THR A 354 -8.94 -2.55 -16.14
C THR A 354 -8.25 -3.35 -15.04
N GLN A 355 -6.93 -3.58 -15.15
CA GLN A 355 -6.20 -4.19 -14.03
C GLN A 355 -6.18 -3.29 -12.79
N ASN A 356 -6.04 -1.97 -12.98
CA ASN A 356 -6.14 -1.00 -11.89
C ASN A 356 -7.17 0.08 -12.24
N ASP A 357 -8.39 -0.07 -11.72
CA ASP A 357 -9.54 0.78 -12.09
C ASP A 357 -9.41 2.20 -11.54
N ALA A 358 -8.75 2.37 -10.41
CA ALA A 358 -8.49 3.69 -9.84
C ALA A 358 -7.57 4.54 -10.74
N LEU A 359 -6.74 3.90 -11.58
CA LEU A 359 -5.86 4.57 -12.55
C LEU A 359 -6.48 4.73 -13.95
N LYS A 360 -7.71 4.25 -14.20
CA LYS A 360 -8.34 4.30 -15.54
C LYS A 360 -8.53 5.72 -16.08
N HIS A 361 -8.58 6.72 -15.20
CA HIS A 361 -8.70 8.14 -15.57
C HIS A 361 -7.37 8.86 -15.78
N LEU A 362 -6.26 8.27 -15.36
CA LEU A 362 -4.94 8.84 -15.59
C LEU A 362 -4.54 8.59 -17.05
N GLU A 363 -3.91 9.58 -17.69
CA GLU A 363 -3.55 9.58 -19.11
C GLU A 363 -2.02 9.50 -19.29
N PRO A 364 -1.53 9.26 -20.52
CA PRO A 364 -0.14 9.49 -20.86
C PRO A 364 0.31 10.91 -20.45
N PRO A 365 1.57 11.08 -19.98
CA PRO A 365 2.65 10.10 -20.03
C PRO A 365 2.68 9.11 -18.85
N TYR A 366 1.71 9.16 -17.93
CA TYR A 366 1.73 8.32 -16.72
C TYR A 366 1.18 6.93 -16.97
N VAL A 367 -0.02 6.83 -17.55
CA VAL A 367 -0.72 5.55 -17.74
C VAL A 367 -1.16 5.39 -19.19
N TYR A 368 -0.85 4.24 -19.76
CA TYR A 368 -1.20 3.86 -21.13
C TYR A 368 -2.20 2.71 -21.09
N HIS A 369 -3.44 2.96 -21.51
CA HIS A 369 -4.48 1.94 -21.50
C HIS A 369 -4.48 1.15 -22.80
N VAL A 370 -4.39 -0.18 -22.72
CA VAL A 370 -4.31 -1.07 -23.89
C VAL A 370 -5.38 -2.14 -23.78
N LYS A 371 -6.15 -2.37 -24.85
CA LYS A 371 -7.20 -3.40 -24.82
C LYS A 371 -6.59 -4.79 -24.71
N ARG A 372 -7.29 -5.68 -24.00
CA ARG A 372 -6.97 -7.10 -23.94
C ARG A 372 -6.74 -7.67 -25.34
N MET A 373 -5.71 -8.50 -25.50
CA MET A 373 -5.31 -9.14 -26.76
C MET A 373 -4.82 -8.17 -27.86
N ASP A 374 -4.62 -6.88 -27.57
CA ASP A 374 -4.07 -5.92 -28.53
C ASP A 374 -2.54 -5.89 -28.48
N ARG A 375 -1.91 -6.89 -29.10
CA ARG A 375 -0.44 -7.04 -29.15
C ARG A 375 0.25 -5.82 -29.77
N GLU A 376 -0.29 -5.27 -30.84
CA GLU A 376 0.27 -4.07 -31.49
C GLU A 376 0.14 -2.84 -30.59
N GLY A 377 -1.01 -2.69 -29.93
CA GLY A 377 -1.25 -1.67 -28.91
C GLY A 377 -0.26 -1.75 -27.76
N LEU A 378 0.03 -2.96 -27.26
CA LEU A 378 1.02 -3.18 -26.20
C LEU A 378 2.42 -2.72 -26.63
N VAL A 379 2.90 -3.17 -27.80
CA VAL A 379 4.22 -2.77 -28.32
C VAL A 379 4.29 -1.25 -28.51
N LYS A 380 3.23 -0.64 -29.05
CA LYS A 380 3.14 0.81 -29.24
C LYS A 380 3.15 1.56 -27.91
N ALA A 381 2.40 1.09 -26.90
CA ALA A 381 2.34 1.69 -25.58
C ALA A 381 3.71 1.67 -24.90
N VAL A 382 4.37 0.52 -24.88
CA VAL A 382 5.72 0.37 -24.32
C VAL A 382 6.71 1.28 -25.05
N ARG A 383 6.69 1.34 -26.39
CA ARG A 383 7.55 2.23 -27.17
C ARG A 383 7.35 3.70 -26.78
N THR A 384 6.09 4.12 -26.67
CA THR A 384 5.73 5.50 -26.38
C THR A 384 6.10 5.89 -24.95
N ALA A 385 5.83 5.01 -23.98
CA ALA A 385 6.17 5.17 -22.59
C ALA A 385 7.69 5.32 -22.37
N ARG A 386 8.51 4.46 -23.01
CA ARG A 386 9.98 4.57 -23.00
C ARG A 386 10.47 5.90 -23.57
N ALA A 387 9.83 6.38 -24.64
CA ALA A 387 10.17 7.65 -25.29
C ALA A 387 9.67 8.88 -24.51
N THR A 388 8.84 8.70 -23.48
CA THR A 388 8.19 9.80 -22.74
C THR A 388 8.40 9.62 -21.23
N PRO A 389 9.64 9.76 -20.72
CA PRO A 389 9.93 9.57 -19.31
C PRO A 389 9.16 10.56 -18.44
N ILE A 390 8.75 10.11 -17.27
CA ILE A 390 8.06 10.92 -16.26
C ILE A 390 8.98 11.16 -15.06
N GLY A 391 8.73 12.26 -14.35
CA GLY A 391 9.26 12.45 -13.00
C GLY A 391 8.50 11.60 -11.98
N ARG A 392 8.89 11.71 -10.71
CA ARG A 392 8.13 11.16 -9.59
C ARG A 392 6.70 11.70 -9.61
N TYR A 393 5.73 10.79 -9.57
CA TYR A 393 4.31 11.12 -9.47
C TYR A 393 3.66 10.36 -8.32
N ILE A 394 3.17 11.10 -7.32
CA ILE A 394 2.30 10.56 -6.27
C ILE A 394 0.92 11.16 -6.54
N ALA A 395 -0.08 10.29 -6.73
CA ALA A 395 -1.45 10.75 -6.93
C ALA A 395 -1.94 11.54 -5.69
N PRO A 396 -2.72 12.63 -5.86
CA PRO A 396 -3.15 13.48 -4.74
C PRO A 396 -3.80 12.71 -3.57
N ASN A 397 -4.58 11.67 -3.86
CA ASN A 397 -5.24 10.82 -2.86
C ASN A 397 -4.29 9.85 -2.13
N MET A 398 -3.08 9.64 -2.64
CA MET A 398 -2.07 8.71 -2.12
C MET A 398 -0.98 9.41 -1.27
N TYR A 399 -1.08 10.72 -1.05
CA TYR A 399 -0.24 11.41 -0.08
C TYR A 399 -0.60 11.02 1.36
N GLN A 400 0.39 11.01 2.23
CA GLN A 400 0.20 10.64 3.64
C GLN A 400 -0.74 11.63 4.34
N SER A 401 -0.70 12.92 3.97
CA SER A 401 -1.65 13.92 4.46
C SER A 401 -3.09 13.57 4.11
N SER A 402 -3.36 13.20 2.86
CA SER A 402 -4.70 12.88 2.40
C SER A 402 -5.23 11.58 3.01
N LEU A 403 -4.37 10.59 3.26
CA LEU A 403 -4.76 9.40 4.01
C LEU A 403 -5.11 9.76 5.46
N ARG A 404 -4.31 10.59 6.13
CA ARG A 404 -4.61 11.04 7.50
C ARG A 404 -5.94 11.78 7.57
N ASP A 405 -6.24 12.64 6.60
CA ASP A 405 -7.50 13.37 6.58
C ASP A 405 -8.70 12.40 6.54
N ARG A 406 -8.66 11.37 5.67
CA ARG A 406 -9.70 10.35 5.57
C ARG A 406 -9.79 9.46 6.82
N VAL A 407 -8.66 9.07 7.40
CA VAL A 407 -8.62 8.30 8.65
C VAL A 407 -9.17 9.11 9.82
N ASN A 408 -8.83 10.40 9.90
CA ASN A 408 -9.35 11.31 10.92
C ASN A 408 -10.87 11.51 10.77
N GLU A 409 -11.35 11.75 9.55
CA GLU A 409 -12.79 11.83 9.26
C GLU A 409 -13.52 10.54 9.69
N LEU A 410 -12.96 9.37 9.36
CA LEU A 410 -13.51 8.08 9.76
C LEU A 410 -13.60 7.93 11.29
N VAL A 411 -12.56 8.31 12.04
CA VAL A 411 -12.51 8.13 13.49
C VAL A 411 -13.37 9.15 14.24
N GLU A 412 -13.43 10.39 13.77
CA GLU A 412 -14.17 11.48 14.44
C GLU A 412 -15.62 11.64 13.97
N THR A 413 -16.06 10.88 12.97
CA THR A 413 -17.48 10.85 12.57
C THR A 413 -18.36 10.39 13.74
N ASP A 414 -19.46 11.12 13.99
CA ASP A 414 -20.51 10.69 14.93
C ASP A 414 -21.34 9.54 14.32
N TRP A 415 -20.76 8.34 14.39
CA TRP A 415 -21.39 7.13 13.92
C TRP A 415 -22.68 6.79 14.68
N ARG A 416 -22.83 7.24 15.92
CA ARG A 416 -24.05 7.00 16.70
C ARG A 416 -25.21 7.80 16.10
N ALA A 417 -25.00 9.08 15.82
CA ALA A 417 -26.01 9.92 15.17
C ALA A 417 -26.40 9.36 13.79
N ARG A 418 -25.42 8.97 12.95
CA ARG A 418 -25.70 8.37 11.64
C ARG A 418 -26.48 7.05 11.76
N ALA A 419 -26.17 6.22 12.75
CA ALA A 419 -26.91 4.98 12.97
C ALA A 419 -28.34 5.23 13.46
N GLN A 420 -28.54 6.23 14.32
CA GLN A 420 -29.85 6.68 14.77
C GLN A 420 -30.72 7.10 13.59
N GLU A 421 -30.18 7.84 12.62
CA GLU A 421 -30.91 8.24 11.41
C GLU A 421 -31.37 7.04 10.58
N ILE A 422 -30.54 6.00 10.45
CA ILE A 422 -30.94 4.76 9.78
C ILE A 422 -32.06 4.07 10.54
N ILE A 423 -31.90 3.87 11.85
CA ILE A 423 -32.91 3.20 12.68
C ILE A 423 -34.23 3.95 12.61
N SER A 424 -34.22 5.28 12.73
CA SER A 424 -35.41 6.12 12.61
C SER A 424 -36.11 5.96 11.26
N ARG A 425 -35.35 5.86 10.14
CA ARG A 425 -35.93 5.59 8.82
C ARG A 425 -36.55 4.19 8.73
N ARG A 426 -35.91 3.16 9.29
CA ARG A 426 -36.43 1.77 9.29
C ARG A 426 -37.73 1.66 10.09
N VAL A 427 -37.76 2.25 11.28
CA VAL A 427 -38.97 2.29 12.12
C VAL A 427 -40.11 3.03 11.40
N ALA A 428 -39.82 4.16 10.75
CA ALA A 428 -40.80 4.88 9.95
C ALA A 428 -41.31 4.07 8.74
N ALA A 429 -40.51 3.13 8.24
CA ALA A 429 -40.88 2.17 7.20
C ALA A 429 -41.55 0.89 7.73
N PHE A 430 -41.87 0.83 9.03
CA PHE A 430 -42.43 -0.34 9.72
C PHE A 430 -41.52 -1.58 9.68
N GLU A 431 -40.21 -1.39 9.58
CA GLU A 431 -39.21 -2.45 9.72
C GLU A 431 -38.74 -2.57 11.17
N GLU A 432 -38.36 -3.79 11.60
CA GLU A 432 -37.78 -4.00 12.93
C GLU A 432 -36.43 -3.26 13.07
N PRO A 433 -36.17 -2.64 14.24
CA PRO A 433 -34.88 -1.98 14.49
C PRO A 433 -33.75 -3.01 14.50
N LEU A 434 -32.59 -2.63 13.93
CA LEU A 434 -31.43 -3.53 13.87
C LEU A 434 -30.83 -3.84 15.25
N PHE A 435 -30.93 -2.89 16.19
CA PHE A 435 -30.41 -2.96 17.56
C PHE A 435 -30.94 -1.78 18.39
N GLU A 436 -30.69 -1.83 19.70
CA GLU A 436 -30.96 -0.75 20.65
C GLU A 436 -29.71 0.15 20.84
N LEU A 437 -29.91 1.46 20.88
CA LEU A 437 -28.84 2.48 20.83
C LEU A 437 -28.19 2.89 22.16
#